data_AF-G7VDL2-F1
#
_entry.id   AF-G7VDL2-F1
#
_cell.length_a   1.000
_cell.length_b   1.000
_cell.length_c   1.000
_cell.angle_alpha   90.00
_cell.angle_beta   90.00
_cell.angle_gamma   90.00
#
_symmetry.space_group_name_H-M   'P 1'
#
loop_
_entity.id
_entity.type
_entity.pdbx_description
1 polymer ?
#
loop_
_entity_poly.entity_id
_entity_poly.type
_entity_poly.pdbx_seq_one_letter_code
_entity_poly.pdbx_strand_id
1 'polypeptide(L)' 'MKSGVVTALSFVAIAMGGLFLVSTLSNPSLDVFILARDLGLSLSALATGIAAPLLHRKFTSDEEGRQPNN' A
#
# COMPACT_ATOMS: atom_id res chain seq x y z
N MET A 1 1.47 -15.22 5.97
CA MET A 1 2.71 -14.71 5.31
C MET A 1 3.63 -14.17 6.38
N LYS A 2 4.96 -14.33 6.25
CA LYS A 2 5.92 -13.77 7.22
C LYS A 2 5.74 -12.26 7.27
N SER A 3 5.51 -11.68 8.46
CA SER A 3 5.22 -10.24 8.64
C SER A 3 6.23 -9.33 7.91
N GLY A 4 7.51 -9.71 7.91
CA GLY A 4 8.55 -8.97 7.18
C GLY A 4 8.33 -8.87 5.66
N VAL A 5 7.70 -9.85 5.02
CA VAL A 5 7.36 -9.80 3.59
C VAL A 5 6.26 -8.77 3.34
N VAL A 6 5.25 -8.72 4.22
CA VAL A 6 4.17 -7.73 4.14
C VAL A 6 4.75 -6.33 4.32
N THR A 7 5.62 -6.12 5.29
CA THR A 7 6.29 -4.83 5.50
C THR A 7 7.14 -4.41 4.31
N ALA A 8 7.92 -5.32 3.72
CA ALA A 8 8.74 -5.03 2.54
C ALA A 8 7.87 -4.64 1.33
N LEU A 9 6.81 -5.40 1.04
CA LEU A 9 5.88 -5.10 -0.05
C LEU A 9 5.13 -3.77 0.19
N SER A 10 4.76 -3.50 1.44
CA SER A 10 4.12 -2.24 1.85
C SER A 10 5.05 -1.05 1.61
N PHE A 11 6.32 -1.17 1.99
CA PHE A 11 7.33 -0.15 1.73
C PHE A 11 7.51 0.09 0.23
N VAL A 12 7.62 -0.95 -0.58
CA VAL A 12 7.74 -0.83 -2.05
C VAL A 12 6.51 -0.14 -2.64
N ALA A 13 5.31 -0.51 -2.20
CA ALA A 13 4.08 0.13 -2.67
C ALA A 13 4.04 1.63 -2.33
N ILE A 14 4.47 2.00 -1.12
CA ILE A 14 4.54 3.41 -0.71
C ILE A 14 5.60 4.16 -1.53
N ALA A 15 6.80 3.59 -1.69
CA ALA A 15 7.89 4.22 -2.42
C ALA A 15 7.53 4.43 -3.90
N MET A 16 6.98 3.41 -4.57
CA MET A 16 6.55 3.51 -5.96
C MET A 16 5.35 4.43 -6.12
N GLY A 17 4.34 4.33 -5.25
CA GLY A 17 3.17 5.19 -5.28
C GLY A 17 3.53 6.67 -5.06
N GLY A 18 4.40 6.94 -4.09
CA GLY A 18 4.90 8.29 -3.82
C GLY A 18 5.73 8.84 -4.98
N LEU A 19 6.62 8.03 -5.55
CA LEU A 19 7.42 8.43 -6.73
C LEU A 19 6.51 8.76 -7.92
N PHE A 20 5.51 7.93 -8.20
CA PHE A 20 4.55 8.17 -9.28
C PHE A 20 3.71 9.42 -9.01
N LEU A 21 3.23 9.61 -7.78
CA LEU A 21 2.45 10.79 -7.40
C LEU A 21 3.25 12.08 -7.62
N VAL A 22 4.51 12.11 -7.13
CA VAL A 22 5.41 13.25 -7.34
C VAL A 22 5.65 13.49 -8.83
N SER A 23 5.87 12.42 -9.61
CA SER A 23 6.05 12.52 -11.06
C SER A 23 4.82 13.13 -11.75
N THR A 24 3.62 12.63 -11.44
CA THR A 24 2.35 13.09 -12.00
C THR A 24 2.07 14.55 -11.65
N LEU A 25 2.39 14.98 -10.42
CA LEU A 25 2.20 16.38 -10.00
C LEU A 25 3.27 17.33 -10.57
N SER A 26 4.49 16.83 -10.82
CA SER A 26 5.58 17.65 -11.34
C SER A 26 5.46 17.88 -12.85
N ASN A 27 4.96 16.89 -13.60
CA ASN A 27 4.72 16.97 -15.04
C ASN A 27 3.33 16.42 -15.37
N PRO A 28 2.26 17.18 -15.09
CA PRO A 28 0.90 16.73 -15.33
C PRO A 28 0.60 16.59 -16.82
N SER A 29 -0.11 15.53 -17.19
CA SER A 29 -0.63 15.34 -18.54
C SER A 29 -1.70 16.39 -18.86
N LEU A 30 -1.73 16.88 -20.11
CA LEU A 30 -2.83 17.72 -20.61
C LEU A 30 -4.13 16.93 -20.82
N ASP A 31 -4.03 15.61 -21.00
CA ASP A 31 -5.20 14.73 -21.08
C ASP A 31 -5.68 14.40 -19.66
N VAL A 32 -6.88 14.89 -19.33
CA VAL A 32 -7.53 14.72 -18.03
C VAL A 32 -7.75 13.25 -17.69
N PHE A 33 -8.03 12.38 -18.67
CA PHE A 33 -8.22 10.95 -18.40
C PHE A 33 -6.92 10.25 -18.02
N ILE A 34 -5.81 10.63 -18.66
CA ILE A 34 -4.48 10.12 -18.32
C ILE A 34 -4.07 10.61 -16.92
N LEU A 35 -4.30 11.89 -16.64
CA LEU A 35 -4.01 12.47 -15.32
C LEU A 35 -4.81 11.77 -14.21
N ALA A 36 -6.12 11.55 -14.41
CA ALA A 36 -6.97 10.88 -13.43
C ALA A 36 -6.53 9.42 -13.18
N ARG A 37 -6.15 8.69 -14.24
CA ARG A 37 -5.61 7.33 -14.13
C ARG A 37 -4.32 7.32 -13.32
N ASP A 38 -3.36 8.17 -13.67
CA ASP A 38 -2.03 8.17 -13.05
C ASP A 38 -2.12 8.61 -11.59
N LEU A 39 -2.97 9.60 -11.31
CA LEU A 39 -3.27 10.02 -9.94
C LEU A 39 -3.96 8.91 -9.15
N GLY A 40 -4.98 8.27 -9.73
CA GLY A 40 -5.68 7.15 -9.13
C GLY A 40 -4.75 5.98 -8.78
N LEU A 41 -3.90 5.57 -9.72
CA LEU A 41 -2.92 4.50 -9.52
C LEU A 41 -1.94 4.83 -8.39
N SER A 42 -1.42 6.05 -8.36
CA SER A 42 -0.48 6.50 -7.34
C SER A 42 -1.11 6.52 -5.94
N LEU A 43 -2.35 7.01 -5.83
CA LEU A 43 -3.11 7.03 -4.58
C LEU A 43 -3.49 5.62 -4.11
N SER A 44 -3.94 4.75 -5.02
CA SER A 44 -4.24 3.36 -4.70
C SER A 44 -3.00 2.63 -4.19
N ALA A 45 -1.84 2.81 -4.82
CA ALA A 45 -0.59 2.20 -4.36
C ALA A 45 -0.20 2.66 -2.94
N LEU A 46 -0.31 3.97 -2.66
CA LEU A 46 -0.08 4.51 -1.32
C LEU A 46 -1.07 3.96 -0.29
N ALA A 47 -2.37 3.97 -0.61
CA ALA A 47 -3.41 3.45 0.25
C ALA A 47 -3.20 1.97 0.56
N THR A 48 -2.87 1.15 -0.44
CA THR A 48 -2.55 -0.28 -0.25
C THR A 48 -1.30 -0.46 0.60
N GLY A 49 -0.23 0.30 0.35
CA GLY A 49 0.99 0.22 1.14
C GLY A 49 0.80 0.58 2.62
N ILE A 50 -0.08 1.54 2.92
CA ILE A 50 -0.42 1.91 4.31
C ILE A 50 -1.39 0.91 4.94
N ALA A 51 -2.38 0.44 4.18
CA ALA A 51 -3.42 -0.45 4.70
C ALA A 51 -2.92 -1.90 4.90
N ALA A 52 -2.05 -2.41 4.03
CA ALA A 52 -1.56 -3.78 4.08
C ALA A 52 -0.99 -4.22 5.45
N PRO A 53 -0.09 -3.46 6.12
CA PRO A 53 0.44 -3.87 7.43
C PRO A 53 -0.62 -3.74 8.54
N LEU A 54 -1.53 -2.76 8.44
CA LEU A 54 -2.61 -2.57 9.40
C LEU A 54 -3.61 -3.73 9.35
N LEU A 55 -4.01 -4.11 8.13
CA LEU A 55 -4.90 -5.24 7.88
C LEU A 55 -4.21 -6.55 8.25
N HIS A 56 -2.94 -6.73 7.88
CA HIS A 56 -2.18 -7.92 8.26
C HIS A 56 -2.13 -8.09 9.77
N ARG A 57 -1.80 -7.04 10.53
CA ARG A 57 -1.81 -7.09 11.99
C ARG A 57 -3.20 -7.39 12.55
N LYS A 58 -4.24 -6.74 12.02
CA LYS A 58 -5.62 -6.92 12.50
C LYS A 58 -6.13 -8.35 12.33
N PHE A 59 -5.80 -9.00 11.22
CA PHE A 59 -6.35 -10.33 10.90
C PHE A 59 -5.40 -11.49 11.23
N THR A 60 -4.12 -11.23 11.49
CA THR A 60 -3.14 -12.26 11.86
C THR A 60 -2.87 -12.31 13.38
N SER A 61 -2.97 -11.18 14.10
CA SER A 61 -2.71 -11.16 15.55
C SER A 61 -3.83 -11.80 16.37
N ASP A 62 -5.04 -11.93 15.81
CA ASP A 62 -6.16 -12.64 16.44
C ASP A 62 -5.98 -14.18 16.40
N GLU A 63 -5.10 -14.71 15.54
CA GLU A 63 -4.80 -16.15 15.47
C GLU A 63 -3.75 -16.61 16.50
N GLU A 64 -2.82 -15.73 16.90
CA GLU A 64 -1.77 -16.04 17.89
C GLU A 64 -2.26 -15.99 19.35
N GLY A 65 -3.43 -15.38 19.61
CA GLY A 65 -4.07 -15.34 20.93
C GLY A 65 -4.84 -16.60 21.32
N ARG A 66 -4.99 -17.58 20.42
CA ARG A 66 -5.65 -18.86 20.69
C ARG A 66 -4.64 -19.98 20.94
N GLN A 67 -3.84 -19.86 21.99
CA GLN A 67 -3.21 -21.05 22.57
C GLN A 67 -4.29 -21.91 23.23
N PRO A 68 -4.53 -23.16 22.79
CA PRO A 68 -5.31 -24.10 23.58
C PRO A 68 -4.44 -24.50 24.78
N ASN A 69 -4.68 -23.85 25.92
CA ASN A 69 -4.27 -24.37 27.22
C ASN A 69 -4.88 -25.76 27.38
N ASN A 70 -4.03 -26.78 27.52
CA ASN A 70 -4.38 -28.16 27.81
C ASN A 70 -4.05 -28.48 29.27
#